data_AF-C0BVX9-F1
#
_entry.id   AF-C0BVX9-F1
#
_cell.length_a   1.000
_cell.length_b   1.000
_cell.length_c   1.000
_cell.angle_alpha   90.00
_cell.angle_beta   90.00
_cell.angle_gamma   90.00
#
_symmetry.space_group_name_H-M   'P 1'
#
loop_
_entity.id
_entity.type
_entity.pdbx_description
1 polymer ?
#
loop_
_entity_poly.entity_id
_entity_poly.type
_entity_poly.pdbx_seq_one_letter_code
_entity_poly.pdbx_strand_id
1 'polypeptide(L)'
;MKVFFFFYFILIQAAHPLTPILYDDCYDEFRKEEESRRQWMMKNREKDQAGTDGPQMAELCAKVKEYVENEDWESCMELIPKYMEQYPDSAVPHNLMGIVLESQGKHPEAMRHFRAAWSLDSTFVPANRNMDAYAVYDRTQKVEPAYTMEDCMPKTEPGALQKTSFFLRSLLANHSKKAGAA
;
A
#
# COMPACT_ATOMS: atom_id res chain seq x y z
N MET A 1 7.55 11.40 23.14
CA MET A 1 6.81 12.68 23.24
C MET A 1 7.08 13.47 21.97
N LYS A 2 6.04 13.66 21.15
CA LYS A 2 5.84 14.73 20.15
C LYS A 2 6.80 14.87 18.95
N VAL A 3 6.24 14.53 17.77
CA VAL A 3 6.14 15.38 16.56
C VAL A 3 7.41 16.13 16.12
N PHE A 4 8.22 15.52 15.25
CA PHE A 4 9.14 16.23 14.35
C PHE A 4 9.34 15.44 13.05
N PHE A 5 8.23 15.16 12.36
CA PHE A 5 8.24 14.90 10.92
C PHE A 5 7.25 15.89 10.32
N PHE A 6 7.59 16.47 9.18
CA PHE A 6 6.97 17.65 8.55
C PHE A 6 7.42 18.99 9.11
N PHE A 7 8.64 19.43 8.79
CA PHE A 7 8.97 20.80 8.36
C PHE A 7 10.49 20.89 8.14
N TYR A 8 11.01 20.22 7.12
CA TYR A 8 12.28 20.65 6.51
C TYR A 8 12.34 20.25 5.04
N PHE A 9 11.33 20.68 4.29
CA PHE A 9 11.39 20.75 2.82
C PHE A 9 11.36 22.21 2.34
N ILE A 10 11.57 23.18 3.25
CA ILE A 10 11.70 24.59 2.93
C ILE A 10 12.86 25.12 3.77
N LEU A 11 14.06 25.09 3.19
CA LEU A 11 15.14 26.09 3.32
C LEU A 11 16.39 25.59 2.57
N ILE A 12 16.22 25.15 1.32
CA ILE A 12 17.32 25.13 0.34
C ILE A 12 17.29 26.49 -0.36
N GLN A 13 17.50 27.57 0.39
CA GLN A 13 17.62 28.92 -0.20
C GLN A 13 18.28 29.91 0.75
N ALA A 14 19.57 29.71 1.03
CA ALA A 14 20.50 30.81 1.31
C ALA A 14 21.94 30.28 1.22
N ALA A 15 22.62 30.68 0.16
CA ALA A 15 24.05 30.48 0.02
C ALA A 15 24.78 31.29 1.10
N HIS A 16 25.44 30.62 2.05
CA HIS A 16 26.54 31.18 2.83
C HIS A 16 27.83 30.42 2.48
N PRO A 17 28.89 31.10 2.01
CA PRO A 17 30.11 30.45 1.57
C PRO A 17 31.06 30.29 2.76
N LEU A 18 30.77 29.39 3.69
CA LEU A 18 31.71 28.97 4.75
C LEU A 18 31.12 27.70 5.41
N THR A 19 31.43 26.52 4.86
CA THR A 19 31.78 25.24 5.55
C THR A 19 31.60 24.04 4.59
N PRO A 20 32.60 23.71 3.75
CA PRO A 20 32.58 22.48 2.96
C PRO A 20 32.65 21.20 3.81
N ILE A 21 33.23 21.28 5.01
CA ILE A 21 33.57 20.11 5.84
C ILE A 21 32.38 19.64 6.69
N LEU A 22 31.60 20.56 7.26
CA LEU A 22 30.43 20.23 8.08
C LEU A 22 29.23 19.72 7.26
N TYR A 23 29.22 19.96 5.94
CA TYR A 23 28.16 19.49 5.05
C TYR A 23 28.37 18.03 4.64
N ASP A 24 29.61 17.61 4.40
CA ASP A 24 29.96 16.21 4.10
C ASP A 24 29.76 15.30 5.33
N ASP A 25 30.13 15.75 6.53
CA ASP A 25 29.95 14.96 7.76
C ASP A 25 28.47 14.74 8.10
N CYS A 26 27.64 15.78 7.97
CA CYS A 26 26.19 15.68 8.21
C CYS A 26 25.48 14.84 7.12
N TYR A 27 25.96 14.90 5.88
CA TYR A 27 25.44 14.09 4.78
C TYR A 27 25.83 12.61 4.92
N ASP A 28 27.05 12.31 5.36
CA ASP A 28 27.52 10.95 5.62
C ASP A 28 26.88 10.32 6.86
N GLU A 29 26.58 11.10 7.90
CA GLU A 29 25.78 10.62 9.04
C GLU A 29 24.34 10.30 8.62
N PHE A 30 23.69 11.18 7.86
CA PHE A 30 22.35 10.91 7.32
C PHE A 30 22.34 9.67 6.42
N ARG A 31 23.38 9.49 5.58
CA ARG A 31 23.55 8.31 4.73
C ARG A 31 23.73 7.03 5.55
N LYS A 32 24.53 7.06 6.62
CA LYS A 32 24.71 5.92 7.53
C LYS A 32 23.42 5.58 8.26
N GLU A 33 22.61 6.59 8.61
CA GLU A 33 21.32 6.40 9.25
C GLU A 33 20.28 5.82 8.28
N GLU A 34 20.28 6.26 7.01
CA GLU A 34 19.44 5.69 5.95
C GLU A 34 19.88 4.26 5.59
N GLU A 35 21.18 3.98 5.52
CA GLU A 35 21.73 2.64 5.29
C GLU A 35 21.44 1.72 6.47
N SER A 36 21.56 2.19 7.70
CA SER A 36 21.18 1.43 8.91
C SER A 36 19.69 1.14 8.91
N ARG A 37 18.85 2.10 8.49
CA ARG A 37 17.40 1.91 8.32
C ARG A 37 17.08 0.93 7.21
N ARG A 38 17.77 0.99 6.06
CA ARG A 38 17.64 0.00 4.98
C ARG A 38 18.09 -1.38 5.41
N GLN A 39 19.21 -1.50 6.12
CA GLN A 39 19.71 -2.77 6.65
C GLN A 39 18.76 -3.34 7.70
N TRP A 40 18.20 -2.49 8.57
CA TRP A 40 17.16 -2.87 9.52
C TRP A 40 15.90 -3.35 8.80
N MET A 41 15.44 -2.65 7.76
CA MET A 41 14.30 -3.07 6.93
C MET A 41 14.59 -4.36 6.15
N MET A 42 15.82 -4.57 5.66
CA MET A 42 16.20 -5.82 4.99
C MET A 42 16.28 -7.00 5.97
N LYS A 43 16.78 -6.77 7.18
CA LYS A 43 16.94 -7.79 8.23
C LYS A 43 15.61 -8.15 8.90
N ASN A 44 14.68 -7.19 8.97
CA ASN A 44 13.34 -7.40 9.50
C ASN A 44 12.30 -7.68 8.41
N ARG A 45 12.70 -7.74 7.13
CA ARG A 45 11.86 -8.07 5.99
C ARG A 45 11.08 -9.38 6.19
N GLU A 46 11.68 -10.38 6.87
CA GLU A 46 11.01 -11.65 7.21
C GLU A 46 9.94 -11.49 8.31
N LYS A 47 10.10 -10.52 9.22
CA LYS A 47 9.07 -10.14 10.20
C LYS A 47 7.97 -9.29 9.56
N ASP A 48 8.32 -8.44 8.60
CA ASP A 48 7.35 -7.63 7.84
C ASP A 48 6.53 -8.52 6.87
N GLN A 49 7.11 -9.63 6.38
CA GLN A 49 6.42 -10.70 5.64
C GLN A 49 5.45 -11.53 6.49
N ALA A 50 5.58 -11.51 7.82
CA ALA A 50 4.57 -12.13 8.68
C ALA A 50 3.26 -11.31 8.72
N GLY A 51 3.33 -10.01 8.38
CA GLY A 51 2.18 -9.11 8.24
C GLY A 51 1.74 -8.85 6.80
N THR A 52 2.52 -9.28 5.80
CA THR A 52 2.21 -9.12 4.37
C THR A 52 2.08 -10.49 3.69
N ASP A 53 0.85 -10.84 3.31
CA ASP A 53 0.47 -11.86 2.32
C ASP A 53 1.14 -13.25 2.43
N GLY A 54 1.37 -13.74 3.65
CA GLY A 54 1.63 -15.17 3.87
C GLY A 54 0.48 -16.03 3.33
N PRO A 55 0.72 -17.31 2.97
CA PRO A 55 -0.31 -18.20 2.41
C PRO A 55 -1.57 -18.29 3.31
N GLN A 56 -1.42 -18.10 4.62
CA GLN A 56 -2.53 -18.06 5.58
C GLN A 56 -3.44 -16.84 5.37
N MET A 57 -2.88 -15.66 5.09
CA MET A 57 -3.68 -14.45 4.83
C MET A 57 -4.38 -14.56 3.48
N ALA A 58 -3.72 -15.12 2.47
CA ALA A 58 -4.34 -15.39 1.18
C ALA A 58 -5.53 -16.36 1.30
N GLU A 59 -5.39 -17.43 2.10
CA GLU A 59 -6.48 -18.35 2.41
C GLU A 59 -7.64 -17.64 3.12
N LEU A 60 -7.33 -16.82 4.13
CA LEU A 60 -8.34 -16.04 4.85
C LEU A 60 -9.10 -15.10 3.92
N CYS A 61 -8.40 -14.35 3.07
CA CYS A 61 -9.01 -13.44 2.10
C CYS A 61 -9.95 -14.19 1.14
N ALA A 62 -9.53 -15.35 0.63
CA ALA A 62 -10.35 -16.18 -0.25
C ALA A 62 -11.62 -16.67 0.43
N LYS A 63 -11.51 -17.22 1.66
CA LYS A 63 -12.66 -17.70 2.44
C LYS A 63 -13.64 -16.59 2.79
N VAL A 64 -13.13 -15.45 3.27
CA VAL A 64 -13.99 -14.31 3.63
C VAL A 64 -14.71 -13.78 2.40
N LYS A 65 -14.03 -13.69 1.25
CA LYS A 65 -14.67 -13.28 0.00
C LYS A 65 -15.82 -14.22 -0.39
N GLU A 66 -15.60 -15.54 -0.33
CA GLU A 66 -16.64 -16.54 -0.57
C GLU A 66 -17.83 -16.39 0.38
N TYR A 67 -17.56 -16.22 1.68
CA TYR A 67 -18.63 -16.03 2.68
C TYR A 67 -19.40 -14.73 2.47
N VAL A 68 -18.73 -13.63 2.12
CA VAL A 68 -19.38 -12.35 1.80
C VAL A 68 -20.27 -12.48 0.56
N GLU A 69 -19.81 -13.18 -0.47
CA GLU A 69 -20.60 -13.45 -1.70
C GLU A 69 -21.84 -14.30 -1.40
N ASN A 70 -21.76 -15.20 -0.42
CA ASN A 70 -22.87 -16.04 0.05
C ASN A 70 -23.72 -15.37 1.16
N GLU A 71 -23.41 -14.13 1.56
CA GLU A 71 -24.00 -13.43 2.70
C GLU A 71 -23.90 -14.19 4.04
N ASP A 72 -22.91 -15.08 4.18
CA ASP A 72 -22.62 -15.83 5.40
C ASP A 72 -21.75 -14.99 6.36
N TRP A 73 -22.42 -14.06 7.03
CA TRP A 73 -21.79 -13.21 8.02
C TRP A 73 -21.34 -13.97 9.27
N GLU A 74 -22.02 -15.06 9.62
CA GLU A 74 -21.74 -15.84 10.83
C GLU A 74 -20.36 -16.49 10.73
N SER A 75 -20.08 -17.18 9.61
CA SER A 75 -18.78 -17.79 9.35
C SER A 75 -17.65 -16.75 9.32
N CYS A 76 -17.90 -15.55 8.76
CA CYS A 76 -16.92 -14.46 8.81
C CYS A 76 -16.62 -14.00 10.23
N MET A 77 -17.67 -13.80 11.04
CA MET A 77 -17.57 -13.32 12.42
C MET A 77 -16.97 -14.37 13.36
N GLU A 78 -16.97 -15.65 12.99
CA GLU A 78 -16.22 -16.69 13.70
C GLU A 78 -14.76 -16.77 13.25
N LEU A 79 -14.51 -16.70 11.93
CA LEU A 79 -13.19 -16.95 11.35
C LEU A 79 -12.22 -15.79 11.57
N ILE A 80 -12.65 -14.55 11.30
CA ILE A 80 -11.75 -13.38 11.31
C ILE A 80 -11.17 -13.12 12.71
N PRO A 81 -11.93 -13.19 13.82
CA PRO A 81 -11.36 -13.00 15.16
C PRO A 81 -10.28 -14.02 15.53
N LYS A 82 -10.41 -15.29 15.10
CA LYS A 82 -9.37 -16.31 15.32
C LYS A 82 -8.04 -15.91 14.66
N TYR A 83 -8.11 -15.25 13.51
CA TYR A 83 -6.93 -14.73 12.82
C TYR A 83 -6.39 -13.45 13.48
N MET A 84 -7.26 -12.57 13.98
CA MET A 84 -6.82 -11.42 14.79
C MET A 84 -6.06 -11.85 16.06
N GLU A 85 -6.51 -12.93 16.71
CA GLU A 85 -5.85 -13.48 17.90
C GLU A 85 -4.51 -14.13 17.58
N GLN A 86 -4.42 -14.87 16.48
CA GLN A 86 -3.19 -15.55 16.07
C GLN A 86 -2.15 -14.58 15.46
N TYR A 87 -2.63 -13.53 14.78
CA TYR A 87 -1.80 -12.57 14.05
C TYR A 87 -2.16 -11.13 14.46
N PRO A 88 -1.89 -10.73 15.72
CA PRO A 88 -2.30 -9.42 16.25
C PRO A 88 -1.62 -8.23 15.55
N ASP A 89 -0.47 -8.47 14.94
CA ASP A 89 0.30 -7.43 14.22
C ASP A 89 -0.11 -7.32 12.74
N SER A 90 -1.05 -8.15 12.27
CA SER A 90 -1.48 -8.16 10.86
C SER A 90 -2.62 -7.17 10.60
N ALA A 91 -2.47 -6.35 9.57
CA ALA A 91 -3.51 -5.45 9.10
C ALA A 91 -4.66 -6.17 8.36
N VAL A 92 -4.40 -7.35 7.78
CA VAL A 92 -5.33 -8.07 6.91
C VAL A 92 -6.66 -8.42 7.61
N PRO A 93 -6.67 -9.05 8.80
CA PRO A 93 -7.92 -9.40 9.47
C PRO A 93 -8.78 -8.17 9.80
N HIS A 94 -8.15 -7.05 10.16
CA HIS A 94 -8.86 -5.79 10.39
C HIS A 94 -9.49 -5.23 9.11
N ASN A 95 -8.80 -5.27 7.97
CA ASN A 95 -9.38 -4.88 6.69
C ASN A 95 -10.59 -5.76 6.32
N LEU A 96 -10.47 -7.08 6.48
CA LEU A 96 -11.54 -8.03 6.18
C LEU A 96 -12.77 -7.83 7.07
N MET A 97 -12.56 -7.58 8.37
CA MET A 97 -13.67 -7.24 9.29
C MET A 97 -14.38 -5.95 8.84
N GLY A 98 -13.62 -4.95 8.37
CA GLY A 98 -14.20 -3.74 7.82
C GLY A 98 -15.12 -4.02 6.63
N ILE A 99 -14.67 -4.82 5.67
CA ILE A 99 -15.46 -5.20 4.49
C ILE A 99 -16.75 -5.92 4.91
N VAL A 100 -16.65 -6.91 5.80
CA VAL A 100 -17.80 -7.68 6.29
C VAL A 100 -18.81 -6.77 7.01
N LEU A 101 -18.34 -5.80 7.79
CA LEU A 101 -19.21 -4.84 8.48
C LEU A 101 -19.88 -3.86 7.52
N GLU A 102 -19.19 -3.40 6.46
CA GLU A 102 -19.82 -2.62 5.39
C GLU A 102 -20.93 -3.40 4.68
N SER A 103 -20.68 -4.68 4.37
CA SER A 103 -21.67 -5.55 3.75
C SER A 103 -22.90 -5.77 4.64
N GLN A 104 -22.74 -5.69 5.98
CA GLN A 104 -23.85 -5.70 6.94
C GLN A 104 -24.53 -4.32 7.14
N GLY A 105 -24.04 -3.26 6.50
CA GLY A 105 -24.52 -1.88 6.68
C GLY A 105 -24.03 -1.19 7.96
N LYS A 106 -23.05 -1.79 8.67
CA LYS A 106 -22.43 -1.26 9.90
C LYS A 106 -21.23 -0.37 9.56
N HIS A 107 -21.51 0.68 8.80
CA HIS A 107 -20.50 1.59 8.26
C HIS A 107 -19.58 2.24 9.33
N PRO A 108 -20.10 2.76 10.47
CA PRO A 108 -19.23 3.36 11.49
C PRO A 108 -18.22 2.37 12.09
N GLU A 109 -18.65 1.13 12.34
CA GLU A 109 -17.81 0.06 12.86
C GLU A 109 -16.77 -0.38 11.83
N ALA A 110 -17.18 -0.53 10.57
CA ALA A 110 -16.27 -0.86 9.48
C ALA A 110 -15.12 0.15 9.35
N MET A 111 -15.43 1.45 9.38
CA MET A 111 -14.43 2.51 9.33
C MET A 111 -13.46 2.47 10.52
N ARG A 112 -13.85 1.95 11.69
CA ARG A 112 -12.92 1.73 12.80
C ARG A 112 -11.93 0.62 12.50
N HIS A 113 -12.41 -0.47 11.88
CA HIS A 113 -11.58 -1.60 11.51
C HIS A 113 -10.58 -1.25 10.39
N PHE A 114 -11.01 -0.49 9.37
CA PHE A 114 -10.06 -0.01 8.36
C PHE A 114 -8.98 0.92 8.92
N ARG A 115 -9.35 1.82 9.85
CA ARG A 115 -8.36 2.66 10.56
C ARG A 115 -7.41 1.85 11.43
N ALA A 116 -7.89 0.76 12.04
CA ALA A 116 -7.04 -0.15 12.80
C ALA A 116 -6.03 -0.85 11.88
N ALA A 117 -6.48 -1.37 10.73
CA ALA A 117 -5.60 -1.96 9.72
C ALA A 117 -4.50 -0.98 9.28
N TRP A 118 -4.87 0.27 8.96
CA TRP A 118 -3.93 1.33 8.60
C TRP A 118 -2.95 1.69 9.74
N SER A 119 -3.39 1.60 10.99
CA SER A 119 -2.53 1.89 12.15
C SER A 119 -1.52 0.77 12.42
N LEU A 120 -1.86 -0.47 12.08
CA LEU A 120 -0.97 -1.63 12.16
C LEU A 120 0.06 -1.59 11.02
N ASP A 121 -0.42 -1.38 9.80
CA ASP A 121 0.43 -1.25 8.61
C ASP A 121 -0.10 -0.18 7.66
N SER A 122 0.58 0.98 7.65
CA SER A 122 0.27 2.08 6.72
C SER A 122 0.70 1.79 5.27
N THR A 123 1.48 0.73 5.02
CA THR A 123 1.86 0.31 3.68
C THR A 123 0.87 -0.68 3.07
N PHE A 124 -0.06 -1.21 3.88
CA PHE A 124 -1.15 -2.07 3.43
C PHE A 124 -2.21 -1.26 2.66
N VAL A 125 -1.97 -1.12 1.35
CA VAL A 125 -2.79 -0.34 0.42
C VAL A 125 -4.31 -0.66 0.46
N PRO A 126 -4.75 -1.94 0.58
CA PRO A 126 -6.18 -2.28 0.54
C PRO A 126 -6.99 -1.59 1.62
N ALA A 127 -6.45 -1.43 2.83
CA ALA A 127 -7.16 -0.74 3.92
C ALA A 127 -7.44 0.72 3.55
N ASN A 128 -6.46 1.45 3.01
CA ASN A 128 -6.68 2.83 2.61
C ASN A 128 -7.63 2.94 1.43
N ARG A 129 -7.50 2.03 0.46
CA ARG A 129 -8.39 1.98 -0.71
C ARG A 129 -9.85 1.79 -0.30
N ASN A 130 -10.11 0.92 0.68
CA ASN A 130 -11.43 0.70 1.23
C ASN A 130 -11.93 1.92 2.02
N MET A 131 -11.09 2.52 2.88
CA MET A 131 -11.48 3.76 3.58
C MET A 131 -11.89 4.86 2.61
N ASP A 132 -11.08 5.10 1.59
CA ASP A 132 -11.35 6.13 0.58
C ASP A 132 -12.63 5.81 -0.18
N ALA A 133 -12.83 4.55 -0.59
CA ALA A 133 -14.01 4.15 -1.35
C ALA A 133 -15.31 4.23 -0.53
N TYR A 134 -15.27 3.83 0.74
CA TYR A 134 -16.45 3.85 1.63
C TYR A 134 -16.68 5.21 2.30
N ALA A 135 -15.68 6.09 2.35
CA ALA A 135 -15.85 7.45 2.87
C ALA A 135 -16.65 8.37 1.92
N VAL A 136 -16.75 8.01 0.64
CA VAL A 136 -17.53 8.78 -0.33
C VAL A 136 -19.02 8.69 0.01
N TYR A 137 -19.66 9.84 0.20
CA TYR A 137 -21.07 9.94 0.61
C TYR A 137 -22.07 9.41 -0.45
N ASP A 138 -21.63 9.25 -1.69
CA ASP A 138 -22.49 8.79 -2.79
C ASP A 138 -22.78 7.29 -2.69
N ARG A 139 -23.90 6.97 -2.03
CA ARG A 139 -24.41 5.60 -1.87
C ARG A 139 -24.87 4.95 -3.19
N THR A 140 -24.89 5.70 -4.31
CA THR A 140 -25.27 5.13 -5.61
C THR A 140 -24.11 4.40 -6.29
N GLN A 141 -22.86 4.68 -5.87
CA GLN A 141 -21.70 4.03 -6.43
C GLN A 141 -21.52 2.64 -5.80
N LYS A 142 -21.56 1.60 -6.63
CA LYS A 142 -21.16 0.27 -6.21
C LYS A 142 -19.66 0.30 -5.91
N VAL A 143 -19.31 0.11 -4.63
CA VAL A 143 -17.92 -0.03 -4.19
C VAL A 143 -17.52 -1.48 -4.35
N GLU A 144 -16.43 -1.73 -5.08
CA GLU A 144 -15.78 -3.04 -5.12
C GLU A 144 -14.70 -3.05 -4.02
N PRO A 145 -14.87 -3.85 -2.96
CA PRO A 145 -13.90 -3.92 -1.86
C PRO A 145 -12.56 -4.50 -2.32
N ALA A 146 -11.48 -3.95 -1.77
CA ALA A 146 -10.14 -4.48 -1.91
C ALA A 146 -9.82 -5.44 -0.76
N TYR A 147 -9.74 -6.74 -1.05
CA TYR A 147 -9.36 -7.78 -0.10
C TYR A 147 -7.83 -7.90 -0.04
N THR A 148 -7.19 -7.84 -1.21
CA THR A 148 -5.74 -8.04 -1.36
C THR A 148 -5.08 -6.91 -2.14
N MET A 149 -3.74 -6.94 -2.22
CA MET A 149 -2.95 -5.98 -2.99
C MET A 149 -3.31 -5.98 -4.48
N GLU A 150 -3.66 -7.14 -5.03
CA GLU A 150 -4.05 -7.32 -6.45
C GLU A 150 -5.31 -6.51 -6.79
N ASP A 151 -6.26 -6.41 -5.87
CA ASP A 151 -7.50 -5.65 -6.06
C ASP A 151 -7.25 -4.14 -6.19
N CYS A 152 -6.09 -3.68 -5.70
CA CYS A 152 -5.67 -2.28 -5.78
C CYS A 152 -4.92 -1.94 -7.08
N MET A 153 -4.43 -2.94 -7.81
CA MET A 153 -3.63 -2.73 -9.02
C MET A 153 -4.52 -2.35 -10.22
N PRO A 154 -4.04 -1.47 -11.12
CA PRO A 154 -4.74 -1.20 -12.37
C PRO A 154 -4.78 -2.48 -13.20
N LYS A 155 -5.98 -2.90 -13.62
CA LYS A 155 -6.16 -4.04 -14.52
C LYS A 155 -5.39 -3.76 -15.81
N THR A 156 -4.35 -4.56 -16.08
CA THR A 156 -3.60 -4.44 -17.33
C THR A 156 -4.50 -4.92 -18.46
N GLU A 157 -5.08 -3.98 -19.20
CA GLU A 157 -5.75 -4.30 -20.46
C GLU A 157 -4.72 -4.98 -21.40
N PRO A 158 -5.01 -6.18 -21.94
CA PRO A 158 -4.07 -6.92 -22.79
C PRO A 158 -3.54 -6.14 -24.02
N GLY A 159 -4.13 -4.99 -24.36
CA GLY A 159 -3.71 -4.13 -25.48
C GLY A 159 -2.92 -2.87 -25.10
N ALA A 160 -2.80 -2.49 -23.82
CA ALA A 160 -2.16 -1.22 -23.43
C ALA A 160 -0.63 -1.26 -23.65
N LEU A 161 0.00 -2.40 -23.33
CA LEU A 161 1.43 -2.64 -23.57
C LEU A 161 1.77 -2.75 -25.06
N GLN A 162 0.82 -3.17 -25.90
CA GLN A 162 1.05 -3.33 -27.33
C GLN A 162 1.20 -1.96 -28.01
N LYS A 163 0.37 -0.97 -27.61
CA LYS A 163 0.42 0.40 -28.14
C LYS A 163 1.71 1.14 -27.75
N THR A 164 2.17 1.00 -26.51
CA THR A 164 3.42 1.62 -26.06
C THR A 164 4.64 0.98 -26.72
N SER A 165 4.64 -0.35 -26.93
CA SER A 165 5.73 -1.04 -27.64
C SER A 165 5.81 -0.66 -29.14
N PHE A 166 4.67 -0.45 -29.81
CA PHE A 166 4.63 0.01 -31.19
C PHE A 166 5.15 1.46 -31.32
N PHE A 167 4.73 2.34 -30.41
CA PHE A 167 5.18 3.73 -30.38
C PHE A 167 6.68 3.83 -30.12
N LEU A 168 7.20 3.06 -29.15
CA LEU A 168 8.64 3.00 -28.85
C LEU A 168 9.46 2.41 -30.01
N ARG A 169 8.98 1.34 -30.68
CA ARG A 169 9.64 0.80 -31.88
C ARG A 169 9.67 1.81 -33.03
N SER A 170 8.59 2.56 -33.24
CA SER A 170 8.51 3.59 -34.29
C SER A 170 9.48 4.76 -34.02
N LEU A 171 9.58 5.19 -32.76
CA LEU A 171 10.53 6.22 -32.32
C LEU A 171 11.99 5.80 -32.54
N LEU A 172 12.35 4.58 -32.13
CA LEU A 172 13.70 4.04 -32.30
C LEU A 172 14.07 3.85 -33.79
N ALA A 173 13.10 3.48 -34.63
CA ALA A 173 13.31 3.34 -36.08
C ALA A 173 13.49 4.69 -36.81
N ASN A 174 12.93 5.79 -36.27
CA ASN A 174 13.09 7.12 -36.84
C ASN A 174 14.39 7.81 -36.38
N HIS A 175 14.90 7.49 -35.19
CA HIS A 175 16.18 8.02 -34.70
C HIS A 175 17.39 7.41 -35.42
N SER A 176 17.33 6.15 -35.87
CA SER A 176 18.43 5.52 -36.61
C SER A 176 18.61 6.07 -38.03
N LYS A 177 17.53 6.55 -38.68
CA LYS A 177 17.58 7.13 -40.03
C LYS A 177 18.15 8.55 -40.08
N LYS A 178 18.10 9.31 -38.98
CA LYS A 178 18.67 10.67 -38.91
C LYS A 178 20.17 10.70 -38.62
N ALA A 179 20.75 9.61 -38.13
CA ALA A 179 22.19 9.53 -37.82
C ALA A 179 23.07 9.09 -39.01
N GLY A 180 22.48 8.69 -40.15
CA GLY A 180 23.20 8.22 -41.34
C GLY A 180 23.15 9.16 -42.56
N ALA A 181 22.64 10.39 -42.38
CA ALA A 181 22.57 11.42 -43.41
C ALA A 181 23.24 12.71 -42.91
N ALA A 182 24.56 12.67 -42.78
CA ALA A 182 25.44 13.82 -42.61
C ALA A 182 26.77 13.51 -43.29
#